data_AF-A0A531MF52-F1
#
_entry.id   AF-A0A531MF52-F1
#
_cell.length_a   1.000
_cell.length_b   1.000
_cell.length_c   1.000
_cell.angle_alpha   90.00
_cell.angle_beta   90.00
_cell.angle_gamma   90.00
#
_symmetry.space_group_name_H-M   'P 1'
#
loop_
_entity.id
_entity.type
_entity.pdbx_description
1 polymer ?
#
loop_
_entity_poly.entity_id
_entity_poly.type
_entity_poly.pdbx_seq_one_letter_code
_entity_poly.pdbx_strand_id
1 'polypeptide(L)' 'MFLAFFCYGTWLATGFLLWPSYPILALGALALTAALQSSLMHEVLHGHPTRNARINEAFVFLPIGVVWPFRRFKT' A
#
# COMPACT_ATOMS: atom_id res chain seq x y z
N MET A 1 4.81 8.56 -6.30
CA MET A 1 5.83 7.49 -6.45
C MET A 1 6.58 7.23 -5.15
N PHE A 2 7.30 8.20 -4.57
CA PHE A 2 8.03 8.02 -3.29
C PHE A 2 7.18 7.43 -2.16
N LEU A 3 5.94 7.91 -2.01
CA LEU A 3 5.03 7.43 -0.97
C LEU A 3 4.63 5.95 -1.14
N ALA A 4 4.54 5.46 -2.38
CA ALA A 4 4.29 4.04 -2.64
C ALA A 4 5.48 3.19 -2.21
N PHE A 5 6.70 3.57 -2.58
CA PHE A 5 7.92 2.88 -2.11
C PHE A 5 8.05 2.90 -0.60
N PHE A 6 7.75 4.04 0.04
CA PHE A 6 7.75 4.14 1.49
C PHE A 6 6.71 3.21 2.14
N CYS A 7 5.50 3.12 1.57
CA CYS A 7 4.43 2.25 2.05
C CYS A 7 4.85 0.77 2.00
N TYR A 8 5.27 0.27 0.84
CA TYR A 8 5.70 -1.14 0.70
C TYR A 8 6.99 -1.44 1.47
N GLY A 9 7.91 -0.48 1.53
CA GLY A 9 9.14 -0.59 2.33
C GLY A 9 8.83 -0.71 3.82
N THR A 10 7.90 0.12 4.33
CA THR A 10 7.45 0.06 5.73
C THR A 10 6.74 -1.26 6.01
N TRP A 11 5.89 -1.74 5.09
CA TRP A 11 5.22 -3.04 5.22
C TRP A 11 6.24 -4.19 5.32
N LEU A 12 7.21 -4.26 4.39
CA LEU A 12 8.27 -5.27 4.41
C LEU A 12 9.12 -5.19 5.68
N ALA A 13 9.62 -3.99 6.02
CA ALA A 13 10.47 -3.80 7.19
C ALA A 13 9.72 -4.16 8.49
N THR A 14 8.45 -3.77 8.61
CA THR A 14 7.64 -4.10 9.78
C THR A 14 7.41 -5.60 9.89
N GLY A 15 7.08 -6.28 8.79
CA GLY A 15 6.83 -7.72 8.76
C GLY A 15 8.08 -8.56 9.05
N PHE A 16 9.25 -8.17 8.53
CA PHE A 16 10.48 -8.95 8.69
C PHE A 16 11.31 -8.57 9.91
N LEU A 17 11.38 -7.29 10.26
CA LEU A 17 12.29 -6.80 11.30
C LEU A 17 11.57 -6.56 12.63
N LEU A 18 10.34 -6.03 12.58
CA LEU A 18 9.64 -5.60 13.79
C LEU A 18 8.73 -6.69 14.38
N TRP A 19 8.04 -7.44 13.52
CA TRP A 19 7.11 -8.49 13.93
C TRP A 19 7.70 -9.56 14.86
N PRO A 20 8.91 -10.11 14.62
CA PRO A 20 9.45 -11.19 15.46
C PRO A 20 9.71 -10.78 16.91
N SER A 21 10.00 -9.49 17.15
CA SER A 21 10.41 -8.98 18.46
C SER A 21 9.35 -8.11 19.14
N TYR A 22 8.54 -7.38 18.37
CA TYR A 22 7.58 -6.40 18.89
C TYR A 22 6.22 -6.49 18.17
N PRO A 23 5.47 -7.58 18.35
CA PRO A 23 4.26 -7.85 17.57
C PRO A 23 3.16 -6.80 17.77
N ILE A 24 2.99 -6.25 18.98
CA ILE A 24 1.96 -5.21 19.24
C ILE A 24 2.30 -3.91 18.50
N LEU A 25 3.57 -3.49 18.54
CA LEU A 25 4.00 -2.31 17.80
C LEU A 25 3.92 -2.54 16.29
N ALA A 26 4.30 -3.74 15.84
CA ALA A 26 4.19 -4.15 14.45
C ALA A 26 2.74 -4.12 13.96
N LEU A 27 1.77 -4.57 14.76
CA LEU A 27 0.34 -4.46 14.43
C LEU A 27 -0.09 -3.00 14.20
N GLY A 28 0.31 -2.08 15.08
CA GLY A 28 0.02 -0.65 14.92
C GLY A 28 0.63 -0.07 13.64
N ALA A 29 1.90 -0.38 13.37
CA ALA A 29 2.59 0.07 12.16
C ALA A 29 1.99 -0.53 10.89
N LEU A 30 1.61 -1.81 10.89
CA LEU A 30 0.94 -2.48 9.77
C LEU A 30 -0.45 -1.88 9.51
N ALA A 31 -1.22 -1.57 10.56
CA ALA A 31 -2.53 -0.92 10.42
C ALA A 31 -2.41 0.47 9.77
N LEU A 32 -1.44 1.28 10.22
CA LEU A 32 -1.16 2.58 9.60
C LEU A 32 -0.71 2.42 8.14
N THR A 33 0.12 1.42 7.86
CA THR A 33 0.60 1.14 6.51
C THR A 33 -0.55 0.72 5.57
N ALA A 34 -1.51 -0.08 6.06
CA ALA A 34 -2.70 -0.47 5.31
C ALA A 34 -3.64 0.74 5.03
N ALA A 35 -3.79 1.65 5.99
CA ALA A 35 -4.53 2.90 5.79
C ALA A 35 -3.86 3.76 4.71
N LEU A 36 -2.53 3.93 4.78
CA LEU A 36 -1.76 4.64 3.74
C LEU A 36 -1.92 4.00 2.37
N GLN A 37 -1.87 2.66 2.30
CA GLN A 37 -2.05 1.95 1.04
C GLN A 37 -3.46 2.17 0.45
N SER A 38 -4.49 2.26 1.29
CA SER A 38 -5.84 2.59 0.86
C SER A 38 -5.94 4.02 0.30
N SER A 39 -5.26 4.99 0.92
CA SER A 39 -5.16 6.36 0.38
C SER A 39 -4.44 6.41 -0.96
N LEU A 40 -3.37 5.63 -1.14
CA LEU A 40 -2.67 5.52 -2.42
C LEU A 40 -3.57 4.92 -3.52
N MET A 41 -4.37 3.90 -3.18
CA MET A 41 -5.35 3.35 -4.12
C MET A 41 -6.37 4.40 -4.54
N HIS A 42 -6.88 5.20 -3.60
CA HIS A 42 -7.81 6.31 -3.87
C HIS A 42 -7.20 7.32 -4.86
N GLU A 43 -5.94 7.69 -4.64
CA GLU A 43 -5.22 8.64 -5.51
C GLU A 43 -4.98 8.06 -6.92
N VAL A 44 -4.67 6.76 -7.02
CA VAL A 44 -4.51 6.07 -8.31
C VAL A 44 -5.84 5.95 -9.06
N LEU A 45 -6.97 5.83 -8.36
CA LEU A 45 -8.30 5.87 -8.98
C LEU A 45 -8.59 7.21 -9.66
N HIS A 46 -8.09 8.32 -9.10
CA HIS A 46 -8.15 9.65 -9.74
C HIS A 46 -7.21 9.80 -10.95
N GLY A 47 -6.34 8.82 -11.21
CA GLY A 47 -5.41 8.85 -12.34
C GLY A 47 -4.06 9.49 -12.04
N HIS A 48 -3.72 9.71 -10.76
CA HIS A 48 -2.39 10.12 -10.32
C HIS A 48 -1.50 8.89 -10.03
N PRO A 49 -0.16 9.00 -9.98
CA PRO A 49 0.67 10.21 -10.16
C PRO A 49 1.08 10.49 -11.61
N THR A 50 0.89 9.57 -12.55
CA THR A 50 1.29 9.74 -13.96
C THR A 50 0.09 9.77 -14.89
N ARG A 51 0.25 10.27 -16.13
CA ARG A 51 -0.81 10.19 -17.15
C ARG A 51 -1.11 8.77 -17.64
N ASN A 52 -0.25 7.79 -17.33
CA ASN A 52 -0.41 6.41 -17.79
C ASN A 52 -1.06 5.56 -16.69
N ALA A 53 -2.30 5.14 -16.93
CA ALA A 53 -3.07 4.33 -15.98
C ALA A 53 -2.41 3.00 -15.64
N ARG A 54 -1.69 2.35 -16.57
CA ARG A 54 -0.99 1.07 -16.30
C ARG A 54 0.17 1.25 -15.33
N ILE A 55 0.91 2.35 -15.45
CA ILE A 55 2.02 2.69 -14.54
C ILE A 55 1.46 2.98 -13.15
N ASN A 56 0.36 3.71 -13.07
CA ASN A 56 -0.27 4.01 -11.77
C ASN A 56 -0.82 2.73 -11.11
N GLU A 57 -1.48 1.85 -11.87
CA GLU A 57 -1.94 0.54 -11.41
C GLU A 57 -0.79 -0.32 -10.87
N ALA A 58 0.38 -0.31 -11.53
CA ALA A 58 1.55 -1.04 -11.06
C ALA A 58 2.07 -0.57 -9.68
N PHE A 59 1.72 0.63 -9.22
CA PHE A 59 2.06 1.07 -7.85
C PHE A 59 1.12 0.54 -6.78
N VAL A 60 -0.04 -0.01 -7.14
CA VAL A 60 -1.06 -0.44 -6.17
C VAL A 60 -1.58 -1.86 -6.45
N PHE A 61 -0.97 -2.56 -7.41
CA PHE A 61 -1.42 -3.88 -7.86
C PHE A 61 -1.36 -4.95 -6.78
N LEU A 62 -0.44 -4.81 -5.82
CA LEU A 62 -0.27 -5.71 -4.68
C LEU A 62 -1.03 -5.11 -3.50
N PRO A 63 -2.25 -5.58 -3.20
CA PRO A 63 -3.01 -5.03 -2.10
C PRO A 63 -2.55 -5.70 -0.80
N ILE A 64 -1.91 -4.92 0.06
CA ILE A 64 -1.40 -5.39 1.36
C ILE A 64 -2.43 -5.23 2.49
N GLY A 65 -3.50 -4.46 2.27
CA GLY A 65 -4.57 -4.26 3.26
C GLY A 65 -5.79 -5.15 3.06
N VAL A 66 -6.27 -5.30 1.82
CA VAL A 66 -7.51 -6.04 1.50
C VAL A 66 -7.22 -7.04 0.39
N VAL A 67 -7.81 -8.23 0.43
CA VAL A 67 -7.56 -9.27 -0.58
C VAL A 67 -8.12 -8.92 -1.98
N TRP A 68 -8.90 -7.83 -2.11
CA TRP A 68 -9.61 -7.52 -3.35
C TRP A 68 -8.72 -6.85 -4.42
N PRO A 69 -8.80 -7.31 -5.69
CA PRO A 69 -8.04 -6.72 -6.78
C PRO A 69 -8.37 -5.25 -6.98
N PHE A 70 -7.36 -4.40 -7.18
CA PHE A 70 -7.51 -2.97 -7.41
C PHE A 70 -8.57 -2.62 -8.47
N ARG A 71 -8.61 -3.39 -9.57
CA ARG A 71 -9.53 -3.15 -10.69
C ARG A 71 -11.01 -3.27 -10.32
N ARG A 72 -11.35 -3.89 -9.19
CA ARG A 72 -12.74 -3.93 -8.70
C ARG A 72 -13.23 -2.55 -8.23
N PHE A 73 -12.33 -1.65 -7.87
CA PHE A 73 -12.65 -0.29 -7.41
C PHE A 73 -12.62 0.75 -8.53
N LYS A 74 -12.14 0.36 -9.72
CA LYS A 74 -12.04 1.22 -10.89
C LYS A 74 -13.24 0.95 -11.80
N THR A 75 -14.24 1.83 -11.72
CA THR A 75 -15.43 1.81 -12.57
C THR A 75 -15.17 2.49 -13.91
#